data_AF-A0A662CTF7-F1
#
_entry.id   AF-A0A662CTF7-F1
#
_cell.length_a   1.000
_cell.length_b   1.000
_cell.length_c   1.000
_cell.angle_alpha   90.00
_cell.angle_beta   90.00
_cell.angle_gamma   90.00
#
_symmetry.space_group_name_H-M   'P 1'
#
loop_
_entity.id
_entity.type
_entity.pdbx_description
1 polymer ?
#
loop_
_entity_poly.entity_id
_entity_poly.type
_entity_poly.pdbx_seq_one_letter_code
_entity_poly.pdbx_strand_id
1 'polypeptide(L)'
;FRLVSTTGEEDQIWVGDYREDKRQILNLFNRLTRQVADEVMIELTPEEERLLSISKTVDREAYDAYLKSSYLLDDGSKESLYEVLVYLKCAVEKDPDWAPLYSGLTIVWLSISQMGHEPPEITGPKIFANRNKALELDPDLADIHHADAMIAYLREWNWEKSEKEFLKAIAINPNNAGSRVLYAQLLGILQRPGEALTQGQLAIELDPLNLLVQVLYGGVLMEIGDFETALAYGEKVTAVDPGHLAANSLIVAAAFGCGDYNKVMEAAKYAFAKKVDFKEVERIYGETGFVAAQEEILRQKEVLAQKGYVPAVGMAVRYMMVDQPDKAMEWLEKGFEVREQGMPYIATHGFLCEPLFDNPRFIEIIQKMNLPLPNN
;
A
#
# COMPACT_ATOMS: atom_id res chain seq x y z
N PHE A 1 -19.02 16.93 19.90
CA PHE A 1 -19.32 16.40 18.54
C PHE A 1 -20.54 17.13 18.00
N ARG A 2 -20.64 17.32 16.67
CA ARG A 2 -21.78 17.97 15.99
C ARG A 2 -22.24 17.08 14.83
N LEU A 3 -23.55 16.90 14.68
CA LEU A 3 -24.18 16.29 13.50
C LEU A 3 -24.91 17.40 12.72
N VAL A 4 -24.75 17.44 11.39
CA VAL A 4 -25.33 18.47 10.51
C VAL A 4 -26.05 17.79 9.35
N SER A 5 -27.22 18.29 8.96
CA SER A 5 -27.85 17.87 7.71
C SER A 5 -27.15 18.53 6.52
N THR A 6 -26.80 17.75 5.49
CA THR A 6 -26.20 18.26 4.24
C THR A 6 -27.19 18.32 3.07
N THR A 7 -28.46 17.94 3.29
CA THR A 7 -29.53 18.06 2.32
C THR A 7 -30.45 19.24 2.68
N GLY A 8 -30.29 20.38 2.00
CA GLY A 8 -31.08 21.60 2.24
C GLY A 8 -30.27 22.73 2.91
N GLU A 9 -30.91 23.53 3.75
CA GLU A 9 -30.21 24.48 4.64
C GLU A 9 -29.45 23.70 5.72
N GLU A 10 -28.22 24.12 6.06
CA GLU A 10 -27.39 23.45 7.07
C GLU A 10 -28.02 23.55 8.47
N ASP A 11 -28.87 22.59 8.80
CA ASP A 11 -29.49 22.50 10.12
C ASP A 11 -28.64 21.66 11.06
N GLN A 12 -28.35 22.21 12.24
CA GLN A 12 -27.68 21.51 13.33
C GLN A 12 -28.66 20.53 13.98
N ILE A 13 -28.47 19.24 13.73
CA ILE A 13 -29.33 18.17 14.25
C ILE A 13 -29.06 17.95 15.74
N TRP A 14 -27.77 17.92 16.12
CA TRP A 14 -27.39 17.63 17.49
C TRP A 14 -25.98 18.16 17.84
N VAL A 15 -25.81 18.57 19.11
CA VAL A 15 -24.51 18.92 19.71
C VAL A 15 -24.42 18.33 21.11
N GLY A 16 -23.29 17.66 21.39
CA GLY A 16 -22.99 17.15 22.72
C GLY A 16 -21.52 17.35 23.12
N ASP A 17 -21.34 17.68 24.40
CA ASP A 17 -20.05 17.77 25.07
C ASP A 17 -19.77 16.48 25.84
N TYR A 18 -18.59 15.90 25.61
CA TYR A 18 -18.16 14.66 26.25
C TYR A 18 -16.86 14.89 26.99
N ARG A 19 -16.81 14.45 28.24
CA ARG A 19 -15.59 14.41 29.05
C ARG A 19 -15.38 12.98 29.48
N GLU A 20 -14.47 12.30 28.81
CA GLU A 20 -14.20 10.89 29.03
C GLU A 20 -12.74 10.67 29.40
N ASP A 21 -12.49 9.72 30.30
CA ASP A 21 -11.14 9.23 30.53
C ASP A 21 -10.63 8.57 29.25
N LYS A 22 -9.37 8.83 28.88
CA LYS A 22 -8.78 8.30 27.64
C LYS A 22 -8.83 6.77 27.52
N ARG A 23 -8.83 6.05 28.64
CA ARG A 23 -9.00 4.58 28.66
C ARG A 23 -10.36 4.14 28.13
N GLN A 24 -11.35 5.03 28.16
CA GLN A 24 -12.73 4.82 27.72
C GLN A 24 -12.96 5.33 26.29
N ILE A 25 -11.91 5.71 25.55
CA ILE A 25 -12.06 6.31 24.21
C ILE A 25 -12.82 5.38 23.25
N LEU A 26 -12.58 4.06 23.30
CA LEU A 26 -13.32 3.10 22.49
C LEU A 26 -14.81 3.05 22.89
N ASN A 27 -15.10 3.13 24.18
CA ASN A 27 -16.47 3.18 24.71
C ASN A 27 -17.18 4.51 24.41
N LEU A 28 -16.43 5.60 24.19
CA LEU A 28 -16.99 6.85 23.69
C LEU A 28 -17.48 6.67 22.25
N PHE A 29 -16.71 6.01 21.38
CA PHE A 29 -17.17 5.72 20.01
C PHE A 29 -18.45 4.89 20.01
N ASN A 30 -18.53 3.81 20.79
CA ASN A 30 -19.75 2.99 20.87
C ASN A 30 -20.98 3.80 21.32
N ARG A 31 -20.82 4.71 22.29
CA ARG A 31 -21.91 5.60 22.74
C ARG A 31 -22.30 6.61 21.67
N LEU A 32 -21.32 7.23 21.01
CA LEU A 32 -21.57 8.18 19.93
C LEU A 32 -22.30 7.49 18.78
N THR A 33 -21.90 6.28 18.38
CA THR A 33 -22.56 5.52 17.31
C THR A 33 -24.01 5.21 17.67
N ARG A 34 -24.29 4.73 18.89
CA ARG A 34 -25.69 4.52 19.33
C ARG A 34 -26.49 5.81 19.31
N GLN A 35 -25.93 6.89 19.85
CA GLN A 35 -26.60 8.17 19.90
C GLN A 35 -26.89 8.73 18.50
N VAL A 36 -25.96 8.62 17.56
CA VAL A 36 -26.21 9.02 16.18
C VAL A 36 -27.32 8.18 15.57
N ALA A 37 -27.31 6.85 15.75
CA ALA A 37 -28.37 5.97 15.25
C ALA A 37 -29.76 6.34 15.80
N ASP A 38 -29.84 6.65 17.10
CA ASP A 38 -31.07 7.13 17.74
C ASP A 38 -31.54 8.46 17.14
N GLU A 39 -30.64 9.44 16.97
CA GLU A 39 -30.97 10.77 16.43
C GLU A 39 -31.37 10.73 14.94
N VAL A 40 -30.82 9.81 14.15
CA VAL A 40 -31.20 9.62 12.74
C VAL A 40 -32.31 8.57 12.55
N MET A 41 -32.91 8.08 13.64
CA MET A 41 -34.03 7.12 13.63
C MET A 41 -33.72 5.83 12.87
N ILE A 42 -32.48 5.33 12.97
CA ILE A 42 -32.06 4.05 12.40
C ILE A 42 -32.20 2.95 13.46
N GLU A 43 -32.97 1.90 13.14
CA GLU A 43 -33.04 0.69 13.98
C GLU A 43 -31.74 -0.12 13.84
N LEU A 44 -31.03 -0.29 14.95
CA LEU A 44 -29.86 -1.18 15.03
C LEU A 44 -30.34 -2.64 15.02
N THR A 45 -29.63 -3.49 14.29
CA THR A 45 -29.83 -4.93 14.33
C THR A 45 -29.40 -5.50 15.69
N PRO A 46 -29.93 -6.68 16.12
CA PRO A 46 -29.49 -7.32 17.37
C PRO A 46 -27.97 -7.59 17.43
N GLU A 47 -27.35 -7.78 16.27
CA GLU A 47 -25.90 -7.93 16.13
C GLU A 47 -25.16 -6.63 16.44
N GLU A 48 -25.58 -5.51 15.82
CA GLU A 48 -25.00 -4.18 16.04
C GLU A 48 -25.19 -3.71 17.48
N GLU A 49 -26.35 -3.96 18.08
CA GLU A 49 -26.58 -3.68 19.50
C GLU A 49 -25.61 -4.45 20.39
N ARG A 50 -25.42 -5.75 20.11
CA ARG A 50 -24.47 -6.57 20.86
C ARG A 50 -23.05 -6.02 20.71
N LEU A 51 -22.59 -5.75 19.49
CA LEU A 51 -21.24 -5.23 19.23
C LEU A 51 -21.01 -3.88 19.92
N LEU A 52 -21.98 -2.97 19.84
CA LEU A 52 -21.89 -1.68 20.50
C LEU A 52 -21.94 -1.80 22.01
N SER A 53 -22.60 -2.81 22.58
CA SER A 53 -22.66 -3.03 24.04
C SER A 53 -21.33 -3.51 24.65
N ILE A 54 -20.42 -4.07 23.84
CA ILE A 54 -19.12 -4.55 24.31
C ILE A 54 -18.30 -3.35 24.81
N SER A 55 -17.96 -3.37 26.10
CA SER A 55 -17.07 -2.37 26.70
C SER A 55 -15.61 -2.82 26.55
N LYS A 56 -14.80 -2.03 25.83
CA LYS A 56 -13.35 -2.25 25.72
C LYS A 56 -12.62 -1.03 26.29
N THR A 57 -11.71 -1.28 27.22
CA THR A 57 -10.78 -0.25 27.70
C THR A 57 -9.41 -0.48 27.08
N VAL A 58 -8.69 0.61 26.82
CA VAL A 58 -7.32 0.56 26.31
C VAL A 58 -6.36 1.23 27.28
N ASP A 59 -5.11 0.76 27.31
CA ASP A 59 -4.06 1.50 27.99
C ASP A 59 -3.83 2.87 27.32
N ARG A 60 -3.59 3.89 28.14
CA ARG A 60 -3.45 5.27 27.65
C ARG A 60 -2.19 5.46 26.82
N GLU A 61 -1.09 4.88 27.29
CA GLU A 61 0.22 4.95 26.64
C GLU A 61 0.21 4.09 25.37
N ALA A 62 -0.46 2.93 25.40
CA ALA A 62 -0.69 2.12 24.22
C ALA A 62 -1.47 2.87 23.15
N TYR A 63 -2.59 3.53 23.53
CA TYR A 63 -3.39 4.31 22.60
C TYR A 63 -2.62 5.50 22.03
N ASP A 64 -1.81 6.19 22.84
CA ASP A 64 -0.93 7.27 22.37
C ASP A 64 0.11 6.78 21.35
N ALA A 65 0.76 5.66 21.63
CA ALA A 65 1.74 5.07 20.73
C ALA A 65 1.08 4.56 19.44
N TYR A 66 -0.10 3.95 19.53
CA TYR A 66 -0.89 3.54 18.37
C TYR A 66 -1.27 4.73 17.48
N LEU A 67 -1.83 5.80 18.06
CA LEU A 67 -2.16 7.00 17.29
C LEU A 67 -0.91 7.57 16.61
N LYS A 68 0.22 7.67 17.32
CA LYS A 68 1.48 8.13 16.71
C LYS A 68 1.88 7.25 15.53
N SER A 69 1.73 5.93 15.65
CA SER A 69 2.02 5.00 14.56
C SER A 69 1.14 5.26 13.32
N SER A 70 -0.11 5.66 13.51
CA SER A 70 -1.04 6.00 12.43
C SER A 70 -0.82 7.39 11.83
N TYR A 71 -0.24 8.32 12.59
CA TYR A 71 0.07 9.69 12.13
C TYR A 71 1.46 9.83 11.50
N LEU A 72 2.35 8.86 11.73
CA LEU A 72 3.64 8.85 11.04
C LEU A 72 3.39 8.76 9.54
N LEU A 73 3.95 9.72 8.82
CA LEU A 73 3.89 9.77 7.37
C LEU A 73 4.60 8.52 6.82
N ASP A 74 3.84 7.61 6.25
CA ASP A 74 4.38 6.49 5.47
C ASP A 74 4.81 7.01 4.10
N ASP A 75 5.95 7.70 4.09
CA ASP A 75 6.62 8.16 2.87
C ASP A 75 7.18 7.00 2.02
N GLY A 76 7.13 5.77 2.56
CA GLY A 76 7.68 4.55 2.00
C GLY A 76 9.15 4.28 2.32
N SER A 77 9.83 5.17 3.05
CA SER A 77 11.24 5.01 3.44
C SER A 77 11.43 3.90 4.48
N LYS A 78 12.66 3.35 4.56
CA LYS A 78 12.97 2.33 5.57
C LYS A 78 12.88 2.94 6.97
N GLU A 79 13.34 4.17 7.11
CA GLU A 79 13.38 4.89 8.38
C GLU A 79 11.97 5.14 8.94
N SER A 80 11.03 5.63 8.12
CA SER A 80 9.65 5.88 8.55
C SER A 80 8.94 4.58 8.95
N LEU A 81 8.99 3.53 8.12
CA LEU A 81 8.37 2.24 8.40
C LEU A 81 8.90 1.58 9.68
N TYR A 82 10.21 1.71 9.96
CA TYR A 82 10.80 1.18 11.19
C TYR A 82 10.44 2.03 12.42
N GLU A 83 10.23 3.33 12.26
CA GLU A 83 9.71 4.18 13.33
C GLU A 83 8.27 3.76 13.71
N VAL A 84 7.42 3.48 12.72
CA VAL A 84 6.07 2.93 12.95
C VAL A 84 6.14 1.62 13.74
N LEU A 85 7.07 0.70 13.37
CA LEU A 85 7.29 -0.53 14.12
C LEU A 85 7.68 -0.30 15.58
N VAL A 86 8.47 0.74 15.89
CA VAL A 86 8.86 1.07 17.26
C VAL A 86 7.63 1.47 18.08
N TYR A 87 6.81 2.38 17.57
CA TYR A 87 5.60 2.81 18.27
C TYR A 87 4.60 1.67 18.48
N LEU A 88 4.37 0.84 17.46
CA LEU A 88 3.46 -0.31 17.58
C LEU A 88 3.97 -1.33 18.60
N LYS A 89 5.28 -1.62 18.64
CA LYS A 89 5.86 -2.51 19.66
C LYS A 89 5.71 -1.95 21.06
N CYS A 90 5.97 -0.66 21.25
CA CYS A 90 5.74 0.01 22.53
C CYS A 90 4.27 -0.07 22.94
N ALA A 91 3.33 0.06 22.00
CA ALA A 91 1.92 -0.10 22.28
C ALA A 91 1.59 -1.54 22.73
N VAL A 92 2.16 -2.56 22.06
CA VAL A 92 1.95 -3.97 22.41
C VAL A 92 2.50 -4.31 23.79
N GLU A 93 3.64 -3.74 24.18
CA GLU A 93 4.19 -3.92 25.54
C GLU A 93 3.25 -3.39 26.63
N LYS A 94 2.41 -2.41 26.31
CA LYS A 94 1.49 -1.75 27.23
C LYS A 94 0.10 -2.38 27.23
N ASP A 95 -0.36 -2.85 26.08
CA ASP A 95 -1.69 -3.45 25.91
C ASP A 95 -1.64 -4.67 24.96
N PRO A 96 -1.11 -5.82 25.43
CA PRO A 96 -0.86 -7.00 24.59
C PRO A 96 -2.12 -7.73 24.15
N ASP A 97 -3.29 -7.37 24.67
CA ASP A 97 -4.57 -7.97 24.29
C ASP A 97 -5.36 -7.07 23.30
N TRP A 98 -4.79 -5.95 22.87
CA TRP A 98 -5.41 -5.03 21.94
C TRP A 98 -5.12 -5.41 20.47
N ALA A 99 -6.04 -6.20 19.87
CA ALA A 99 -5.93 -6.75 18.51
C ALA A 99 -5.48 -5.78 17.39
N PRO A 100 -5.93 -4.50 17.33
CA PRO A 100 -5.51 -3.54 16.30
C PRO A 100 -4.00 -3.31 16.24
N LEU A 101 -3.27 -3.47 17.34
CA LEU A 101 -1.82 -3.30 17.36
C LEU A 101 -1.12 -4.36 16.50
N TYR A 102 -1.59 -5.60 16.57
CA TYR A 102 -1.06 -6.72 15.80
C TYR A 102 -1.48 -6.63 14.31
N SER A 103 -2.66 -6.08 14.02
CA SER A 103 -3.05 -5.77 12.64
C SER A 103 -2.14 -4.70 12.04
N GLY A 104 -1.88 -3.62 12.77
CA GLY A 104 -0.91 -2.59 12.38
C GLY A 104 0.49 -3.16 12.14
N LEU A 105 0.98 -4.04 13.02
CA LEU A 105 2.26 -4.71 12.82
C LEU A 105 2.28 -5.58 11.56
N THR A 106 1.19 -6.30 11.28
CA THR A 106 1.05 -7.10 10.05
C THR A 106 1.17 -6.20 8.81
N ILE A 107 0.43 -5.09 8.77
CA ILE A 107 0.41 -4.15 7.64
C ILE A 107 1.81 -3.54 7.44
N VAL A 108 2.47 -3.08 8.49
CA VAL A 108 3.81 -2.46 8.36
C VAL A 108 4.86 -3.48 7.89
N TRP A 109 4.80 -4.73 8.35
CA TRP A 109 5.69 -5.77 7.83
C TRP A 109 5.39 -6.14 6.37
N LEU A 110 4.12 -6.07 5.93
CA LEU A 110 3.76 -6.16 4.52
C LEU A 110 4.38 -5.00 3.73
N SER A 111 4.22 -3.75 4.17
CA SER A 111 4.82 -2.57 3.52
C SER A 111 6.35 -2.64 3.42
N ILE A 112 7.03 -3.07 4.49
CA ILE A 112 8.50 -3.28 4.48
C ILE A 112 8.92 -4.30 3.42
N SER A 113 8.14 -5.38 3.28
CA SER A 113 8.39 -6.42 2.30
C SER A 113 8.10 -5.94 0.88
N GLN A 114 7.01 -5.19 0.68
CA GLN A 114 6.58 -4.67 -0.62
C GLN A 114 7.58 -3.63 -1.16
N MET A 115 8.07 -2.76 -0.28
CA MET A 115 9.10 -1.76 -0.61
C MET A 115 10.51 -2.36 -0.74
N GLY A 116 10.66 -3.66 -0.48
CA GLY A 116 11.91 -4.38 -0.66
C GLY A 116 13.01 -3.97 0.32
N HIS A 117 12.64 -3.49 1.51
CA HIS A 117 13.60 -3.06 2.54
C HIS A 117 14.20 -4.21 3.34
N GLU A 118 13.54 -5.37 3.31
CA GLU A 118 13.96 -6.65 3.90
C GLU A 118 13.52 -7.82 3.01
N PRO A 119 14.24 -8.95 3.05
CA PRO A 119 13.91 -10.10 2.21
C PRO A 119 12.71 -10.90 2.74
N PRO A 120 12.00 -11.66 1.89
CA PRO A 120 10.79 -12.40 2.27
C PRO A 120 10.94 -13.39 3.43
N GLU A 121 12.14 -13.95 3.62
CA GLU A 121 12.46 -14.89 4.70
C GLU A 121 12.45 -14.22 6.08
N ILE A 122 12.66 -12.91 6.12
CA ILE A 122 12.62 -12.09 7.35
C ILE A 122 11.21 -11.56 7.60
N THR A 123 10.55 -11.03 6.56
CA THR A 123 9.23 -10.39 6.69
C THR A 123 8.13 -11.43 6.87
N GLY A 124 8.19 -12.57 6.17
CA GLY A 124 7.16 -13.62 6.20
C GLY A 124 6.80 -14.09 7.61
N PRO A 125 7.76 -14.58 8.43
CA PRO A 125 7.48 -15.01 9.80
C PRO A 125 6.86 -13.91 10.68
N LYS A 126 7.25 -12.64 10.47
CA LYS A 126 6.70 -11.51 11.23
C LYS A 126 5.27 -11.18 10.82
N ILE A 127 4.96 -11.21 9.53
CA ILE A 127 3.61 -11.02 9.00
C ILE A 127 2.67 -12.07 9.62
N PHE A 128 2.98 -13.36 9.50
CA PHE A 128 2.07 -14.42 9.95
C PHE A 128 1.94 -14.50 11.48
N ALA A 129 3.01 -14.23 12.24
CA ALA A 129 2.94 -14.23 13.70
C ALA A 129 1.98 -13.15 14.23
N ASN A 130 2.10 -11.92 13.70
CA ASN A 130 1.23 -10.81 14.11
C ASN A 130 -0.21 -11.00 13.61
N ARG A 131 -0.37 -11.43 12.35
CA ARG A 131 -1.69 -11.75 11.78
C ARG A 131 -2.44 -12.77 12.63
N ASN A 132 -1.78 -13.87 12.99
CA ASN A 132 -2.41 -14.92 13.78
C ASN A 132 -2.77 -14.44 15.19
N LYS A 133 -1.93 -13.59 15.81
CA LYS A 133 -2.26 -13.01 17.11
C LYS A 133 -3.43 -12.03 17.04
N ALA A 134 -3.52 -11.23 15.98
CA ALA A 134 -4.68 -10.36 15.74
C ALA A 134 -5.97 -11.17 15.63
N LEU A 135 -5.98 -12.24 14.83
CA LEU A 135 -7.14 -13.13 14.67
C LEU A 135 -7.53 -13.87 15.96
N GLU A 136 -6.54 -14.25 16.78
CA GLU A 136 -6.79 -14.86 18.09
C GLU A 136 -7.53 -13.89 19.04
N LEU A 137 -7.17 -12.61 18.99
CA LEU A 137 -7.72 -11.58 19.86
C LEU A 137 -9.07 -11.02 19.36
N ASP A 138 -9.21 -10.81 18.04
CA ASP A 138 -10.43 -10.28 17.43
C ASP A 138 -10.57 -10.75 15.96
N PRO A 139 -11.32 -11.84 15.70
CA PRO A 139 -11.45 -12.40 14.35
C PRO A 139 -12.35 -11.58 13.41
N ASP A 140 -13.09 -10.59 13.92
CA ASP A 140 -14.01 -9.75 13.12
C ASP A 140 -13.47 -8.33 12.93
N LEU A 141 -12.20 -8.09 13.26
CA LEU A 141 -11.54 -6.79 13.07
C LEU A 141 -11.41 -6.44 11.57
N ALA A 142 -11.92 -5.29 11.14
CA ALA A 142 -11.85 -4.87 9.74
C ALA A 142 -10.40 -4.88 9.20
N ASP A 143 -9.45 -4.37 9.99
CA ASP A 143 -8.05 -4.25 9.61
C ASP A 143 -7.35 -5.61 9.41
N ILE A 144 -7.83 -6.68 10.08
CA ILE A 144 -7.25 -8.00 9.85
C ILE A 144 -7.77 -8.63 8.55
N HIS A 145 -9.03 -8.38 8.18
CA HIS A 145 -9.56 -8.75 6.87
C HIS A 145 -8.83 -8.00 5.74
N HIS A 146 -8.51 -6.72 5.95
CA HIS A 146 -7.67 -5.95 5.04
C HIS A 146 -6.28 -6.59 4.88
N ALA A 147 -5.59 -6.89 5.98
CA ALA A 147 -4.27 -7.52 5.94
C ALA A 147 -4.31 -8.93 5.32
N ASP A 148 -5.37 -9.69 5.57
CA ASP A 148 -5.59 -11.01 4.98
C ASP A 148 -5.79 -10.94 3.47
N ALA A 149 -6.50 -9.93 3.00
CA ALA A 149 -6.64 -9.66 1.59
C ALA A 149 -5.26 -9.39 0.95
N MET A 150 -4.44 -8.55 1.58
CA MET A 150 -3.07 -8.26 1.14
C MET A 150 -2.20 -9.52 1.09
N ILE A 151 -2.22 -10.34 2.12
CA ILE A 151 -1.47 -11.61 2.16
C ILE A 151 -1.93 -12.54 1.03
N ALA A 152 -3.24 -12.63 0.82
CA ALA A 152 -3.81 -13.50 -0.20
C ALA A 152 -3.32 -13.14 -1.62
N TYR A 153 -3.25 -11.84 -1.98
CA TYR A 153 -2.81 -11.45 -3.33
C TYR A 153 -1.28 -11.27 -3.45
N LEU A 154 -0.59 -10.74 -2.43
CA LEU A 154 0.86 -10.48 -2.50
C LEU A 154 1.72 -11.74 -2.31
N ARG A 155 1.20 -12.75 -1.61
CA ARG A 155 2.00 -13.91 -1.18
C ARG A 155 1.39 -15.24 -1.59
N GLU A 156 0.09 -15.42 -1.35
CA GLU A 156 -0.56 -16.71 -1.59
C GLU A 156 -0.94 -16.90 -3.06
N TRP A 157 -1.13 -15.80 -3.81
CA TRP A 157 -1.72 -15.76 -5.15
C TRP A 157 -3.11 -16.40 -5.18
N ASN A 158 -3.88 -16.13 -4.12
CA ASN A 158 -5.26 -16.53 -3.98
C ASN A 158 -6.17 -15.32 -4.18
N TRP A 159 -6.49 -15.05 -5.45
CA TRP A 159 -7.22 -13.86 -5.89
C TRP A 159 -8.65 -13.81 -5.36
N GLU A 160 -9.35 -14.96 -5.39
CA GLU A 160 -10.72 -15.09 -4.89
C GLU A 160 -10.80 -14.82 -3.38
N LYS A 161 -9.86 -15.37 -2.61
CA LYS A 161 -9.74 -15.07 -1.18
C LYS A 161 -9.46 -13.59 -0.97
N SER A 162 -8.53 -13.01 -1.73
CA SER A 162 -8.18 -11.61 -1.58
C SER A 162 -9.38 -10.68 -1.79
N GLU A 163 -10.12 -10.87 -2.88
CA GLU A 163 -11.31 -10.08 -3.16
C GLU A 163 -12.38 -10.24 -2.07
N LYS A 164 -12.62 -11.47 -1.61
CA LYS A 164 -13.57 -11.73 -0.52
C LYS A 164 -13.19 -10.98 0.77
N GLU A 165 -11.92 -11.03 1.16
CA GLU A 165 -11.45 -10.39 2.39
C GLU A 165 -11.43 -8.86 2.27
N PHE A 166 -11.10 -8.29 1.10
CA PHE A 166 -11.24 -6.85 0.86
C PHE A 166 -12.70 -6.41 0.95
N LEU A 167 -13.62 -7.14 0.32
CA LEU A 167 -15.05 -6.85 0.39
C LEU A 167 -15.58 -6.95 1.82
N LYS A 168 -15.09 -7.92 2.62
CA LYS A 168 -15.43 -8.01 4.05
C LYS A 168 -14.89 -6.80 4.83
N ALA A 169 -13.63 -6.41 4.62
CA ALA A 169 -13.04 -5.24 5.27
C ALA A 169 -13.81 -3.94 4.93
N ILE A 170 -14.16 -3.74 3.66
CA ILE A 170 -14.93 -2.59 3.18
C ILE A 170 -16.37 -2.62 3.72
N ALA A 171 -17.00 -3.79 3.85
CA ALA A 171 -18.33 -3.90 4.44
C ALA A 171 -18.34 -3.52 5.93
N ILE A 172 -17.30 -3.89 6.68
CA ILE A 172 -17.17 -3.54 8.10
C ILE A 172 -16.81 -2.06 8.28
N ASN A 173 -15.90 -1.53 7.46
CA ASN A 173 -15.50 -0.13 7.50
C ASN A 173 -15.52 0.51 6.09
N PRO A 174 -16.70 0.99 5.63
CA PRO A 174 -16.86 1.54 4.28
C PRO A 174 -16.10 2.85 4.05
N ASN A 175 -15.65 3.52 5.11
CA ASN A 175 -14.91 4.78 5.08
C ASN A 175 -13.38 4.58 5.13
N ASN A 176 -12.90 3.34 5.11
CA ASN A 176 -11.47 3.07 5.07
C ASN A 176 -10.92 3.25 3.64
N ALA A 177 -10.38 4.44 3.34
CA ALA A 177 -9.79 4.77 2.03
C ALA A 177 -8.68 3.80 1.62
N GLY A 178 -7.83 3.38 2.57
CA GLY A 178 -6.74 2.42 2.33
C GLY A 178 -7.25 1.07 1.78
N SER A 179 -8.30 0.51 2.37
CA SER A 179 -8.91 -0.74 1.91
C SER A 179 -9.48 -0.62 0.51
N ARG A 180 -10.09 0.53 0.18
CA ARG A 180 -10.63 0.76 -1.17
C ARG A 180 -9.54 0.88 -2.22
N VAL A 181 -8.47 1.63 -1.94
CA VAL A 181 -7.40 1.81 -2.93
C VAL A 181 -6.58 0.52 -3.13
N LEU A 182 -6.35 -0.27 -2.08
CA LEU A 182 -5.70 -1.58 -2.25
C LEU A 182 -6.62 -2.60 -2.94
N TYR A 183 -7.94 -2.54 -2.72
CA TYR A 183 -8.88 -3.33 -3.51
C TYR A 183 -8.87 -2.89 -4.99
N ALA A 184 -8.75 -1.59 -5.26
CA ALA A 184 -8.57 -1.08 -6.62
C ALA A 184 -7.30 -1.64 -7.28
N GLN A 185 -6.19 -1.75 -6.55
CA GLN A 185 -4.96 -2.39 -7.06
C GLN A 185 -5.17 -3.87 -7.38
N LEU A 186 -5.86 -4.62 -6.52
CA LEU A 186 -6.22 -6.01 -6.83
C LEU A 186 -7.03 -6.09 -8.14
N LEU A 187 -8.00 -5.18 -8.33
CA LEU A 187 -8.80 -5.12 -9.55
C LEU A 187 -7.95 -4.77 -10.78
N GLY A 188 -6.94 -3.89 -10.64
CA GLY A 188 -5.95 -3.59 -11.67
C GLY A 188 -5.14 -4.83 -12.07
N ILE A 189 -4.58 -5.55 -11.09
CA ILE A 189 -3.89 -6.84 -11.27
C ILE A 189 -4.77 -7.87 -12.00
N LEU A 190 -6.07 -7.90 -11.68
CA LEU A 190 -7.04 -8.81 -12.30
C LEU A 190 -7.62 -8.30 -13.62
N GLN A 191 -7.05 -7.24 -14.20
CA GLN A 191 -7.48 -6.64 -15.48
C GLN A 191 -8.95 -6.21 -15.49
N ARG A 192 -9.43 -5.64 -14.37
CA ARG A 192 -10.78 -5.07 -14.21
C ARG A 192 -10.70 -3.54 -14.05
N PRO A 193 -10.21 -2.80 -15.07
CA PRO A 193 -9.85 -1.38 -14.92
C PRO A 193 -11.03 -0.46 -14.56
N GLY A 194 -12.23 -0.73 -15.08
CA GLY A 194 -13.41 0.09 -14.75
C GLY A 194 -13.81 0.02 -13.27
N GLU A 195 -13.71 -1.17 -12.67
CA GLU A 195 -13.97 -1.34 -11.24
C GLU A 195 -12.84 -0.79 -10.38
N ALA A 196 -11.58 -0.99 -10.82
CA ALA A 196 -10.40 -0.43 -10.16
C ALA A 196 -10.49 1.09 -10.05
N LEU A 197 -10.79 1.79 -11.15
CA LEU A 197 -10.97 3.24 -11.17
C LEU A 197 -12.10 3.70 -10.22
N THR A 198 -13.22 2.98 -10.22
CA THR A 198 -14.35 3.30 -9.34
C THR A 198 -13.95 3.23 -7.87
N GLN A 199 -13.28 2.16 -7.44
CA GLN A 199 -12.85 2.00 -6.04
C GLN A 199 -11.73 2.97 -5.66
N GLY A 200 -10.78 3.23 -6.58
CA GLY A 200 -9.70 4.19 -6.37
C GLY A 200 -10.21 5.61 -6.21
N GLN A 201 -11.17 6.03 -7.04
CA GLN A 201 -11.81 7.34 -6.94
C GLN A 201 -12.57 7.51 -5.62
N LEU A 202 -13.32 6.49 -5.19
CA LEU A 202 -13.98 6.49 -3.87
C LEU A 202 -12.96 6.61 -2.73
N ALA A 203 -11.78 6.00 -2.85
CA ALA A 203 -10.73 6.16 -1.84
C ALA A 203 -10.23 7.62 -1.75
N ILE A 204 -10.04 8.28 -2.88
CA ILE A 204 -9.66 9.70 -2.94
C ILE A 204 -10.75 10.61 -2.35
N GLU A 205 -12.02 10.31 -2.60
CA GLU A 205 -13.14 11.07 -2.03
C GLU A 205 -13.25 10.93 -0.51
N LEU A 206 -12.93 9.75 0.03
CA LEU A 206 -12.95 9.48 1.47
C LEU A 206 -11.81 10.17 2.22
N ASP A 207 -10.61 10.23 1.65
CA ASP A 207 -9.44 10.82 2.30
C ASP A 207 -8.55 11.60 1.32
N PRO A 208 -9.02 12.77 0.83
CA PRO A 208 -8.38 13.52 -0.25
C PRO A 208 -7.03 14.16 0.13
N LEU A 209 -6.72 14.22 1.43
CA LEU A 209 -5.48 14.83 1.95
C LEU A 209 -4.42 13.78 2.30
N ASN A 210 -4.76 12.50 2.28
CA ASN A 210 -3.83 11.43 2.56
C ASN A 210 -2.90 11.19 1.37
N LEU A 211 -1.62 11.50 1.58
CA LEU A 211 -0.59 11.41 0.54
C LEU A 211 -0.39 9.96 0.07
N LEU A 212 -0.45 8.99 1.00
CA LEU A 212 -0.30 7.57 0.66
C LEU A 212 -1.46 7.10 -0.23
N VAL A 213 -2.71 7.45 0.10
CA VAL A 213 -3.87 7.10 -0.74
C VAL A 213 -3.74 7.70 -2.14
N GLN A 214 -3.24 8.94 -2.24
CA GLN A 214 -2.98 9.59 -3.54
C GLN A 214 -1.90 8.86 -4.35
N VAL A 215 -0.79 8.44 -3.72
CA VAL A 215 0.26 7.67 -4.40
C VAL A 215 -0.26 6.29 -4.83
N LEU A 216 -0.99 5.59 -3.96
CA LEU A 216 -1.54 4.27 -4.27
C LEU A 216 -2.55 4.34 -5.42
N TYR A 217 -3.38 5.38 -5.47
CA TYR A 217 -4.27 5.59 -6.61
C TYR A 217 -3.50 5.90 -7.89
N GLY A 218 -2.41 6.68 -7.81
CA GLY A 218 -1.46 6.83 -8.91
C GLY A 218 -0.90 5.48 -9.39
N GLY A 219 -0.64 4.54 -8.48
CA GLY A 219 -0.27 3.16 -8.81
C GLY A 219 -1.38 2.40 -9.56
N VAL A 220 -2.64 2.55 -9.16
CA VAL A 220 -3.79 1.97 -9.90
C VAL A 220 -3.85 2.53 -11.33
N LEU A 221 -3.62 3.83 -11.49
CA LEU A 221 -3.58 4.49 -12.81
C LEU A 221 -2.42 3.97 -13.68
N MET A 222 -1.25 3.73 -13.08
CA MET A 222 -0.12 3.07 -13.75
C MET A 222 -0.47 1.67 -14.25
N GLU A 223 -1.12 0.85 -13.43
CA GLU A 223 -1.45 -0.54 -13.74
C GLU A 223 -2.36 -0.65 -14.97
N ILE A 224 -3.25 0.33 -15.16
CA ILE A 224 -4.19 0.39 -16.29
C ILE A 224 -3.68 1.22 -17.48
N GLY A 225 -2.44 1.74 -17.40
CA GLY A 225 -1.79 2.49 -18.49
C GLY A 225 -2.09 4.00 -18.56
N ASP A 226 -2.76 4.58 -17.58
CA ASP A 226 -2.99 6.03 -17.49
C ASP A 226 -1.79 6.74 -16.84
N PHE A 227 -0.67 6.75 -17.57
CA PHE A 227 0.60 7.29 -17.10
C PHE A 227 0.56 8.82 -16.87
N GLU A 228 -0.19 9.55 -17.68
CA GLU A 228 -0.30 11.01 -17.56
C GLU A 228 -1.00 11.40 -16.25
N THR A 229 -2.12 10.76 -15.92
CA THR A 229 -2.84 11.05 -14.67
C THR A 229 -2.06 10.52 -13.47
N ALA A 230 -1.42 9.35 -13.58
CA ALA A 230 -0.54 8.82 -12.54
C ALA A 230 0.60 9.80 -12.19
N LEU A 231 1.23 10.37 -13.21
CA LEU A 231 2.29 11.37 -13.06
C LEU A 231 1.79 12.59 -12.29
N ALA A 232 0.61 13.11 -12.62
CA ALA A 232 0.03 14.26 -11.94
C ALA A 232 -0.23 14.01 -10.43
N TYR A 233 -0.65 12.79 -10.05
CA TYR A 233 -0.79 12.42 -8.64
C TYR A 233 0.55 12.37 -7.91
N GLY A 234 1.59 11.81 -8.54
CA GLY A 234 2.95 11.83 -8.00
C GLY A 234 3.45 13.25 -7.78
N GLU A 235 3.29 14.12 -8.77
CA GLU A 235 3.67 15.53 -8.71
C GLU A 235 2.94 16.28 -7.58
N LYS A 236 1.63 16.07 -7.44
CA LYS A 236 0.83 16.67 -6.38
C LYS A 236 1.36 16.30 -4.99
N VAL A 237 1.76 15.05 -4.78
CA VAL A 237 2.34 14.61 -3.51
C VAL A 237 3.73 15.21 -3.30
N THR A 238 4.59 15.22 -4.33
CA THR A 238 5.93 15.82 -4.22
C THR A 238 5.92 17.35 -4.08
N ALA A 239 4.84 18.02 -4.47
CA ALA A 239 4.66 19.45 -4.19
C ALA A 239 4.44 19.72 -2.69
N VAL A 240 3.92 18.75 -1.93
CA VAL A 240 3.74 18.83 -0.47
C VAL A 240 4.99 18.32 0.25
N ASP A 241 5.49 17.16 -0.17
CA ASP A 241 6.72 16.55 0.35
C ASP A 241 7.65 16.12 -0.81
N PRO A 242 8.62 16.97 -1.19
CA PRO A 242 9.55 16.67 -2.28
C PRO A 242 10.37 15.39 -2.07
N GLY A 243 10.55 14.97 -0.82
CA GLY A 243 11.33 13.78 -0.45
C GLY A 243 10.53 12.49 -0.45
N HIS A 244 9.21 12.53 -0.65
CA HIS A 244 8.34 11.37 -0.51
C HIS A 244 8.76 10.24 -1.45
N LEU A 245 9.24 9.14 -0.88
CA LEU A 245 9.93 8.09 -1.64
C LEU A 245 8.98 7.35 -2.59
N ALA A 246 7.79 6.98 -2.10
CA ALA A 246 6.77 6.32 -2.92
C ALA A 246 6.27 7.21 -4.07
N ALA A 247 6.05 8.51 -3.82
CA ALA A 247 5.65 9.45 -4.87
C ALA A 247 6.73 9.65 -5.94
N ASN A 248 8.01 9.78 -5.54
CA ASN A 248 9.10 9.85 -6.51
C ASN A 248 9.26 8.55 -7.31
N SER A 249 9.00 7.39 -6.70
CA SER A 249 8.99 6.10 -7.41
C SER A 249 7.85 6.01 -8.44
N LEU A 250 6.67 6.52 -8.09
CA LEU A 250 5.55 6.68 -9.01
C LEU A 250 5.89 7.62 -10.17
N ILE A 251 6.48 8.79 -9.91
CA ILE A 251 6.93 9.73 -10.96
C ILE A 251 7.94 9.05 -11.89
N VAL A 252 8.91 8.32 -11.36
CA VAL A 252 9.91 7.60 -12.18
C VAL A 252 9.23 6.65 -13.17
N ALA A 253 8.23 5.88 -12.72
CA ALA A 253 7.55 4.93 -13.58
C ALA A 253 6.61 5.64 -14.59
N ALA A 254 5.81 6.60 -14.11
CA ALA A 254 4.84 7.33 -14.91
C ALA A 254 5.50 8.22 -15.97
N ALA A 255 6.52 8.99 -15.59
CA ALA A 255 7.26 9.84 -16.52
C ALA A 255 7.99 9.02 -17.59
N PHE A 256 8.47 7.82 -17.25
CA PHE A 256 9.05 6.91 -18.24
C PHE A 256 7.99 6.46 -19.26
N GLY A 257 6.79 6.10 -18.81
CA GLY A 257 5.65 5.78 -19.69
C GLY A 257 5.25 6.94 -20.59
N CYS A 258 5.35 8.18 -20.10
CA CYS A 258 5.13 9.39 -20.89
C CYS A 258 6.31 9.79 -21.80
N GLY A 259 7.45 9.10 -21.70
CA GLY A 259 8.68 9.47 -22.42
C GLY A 259 9.41 10.72 -21.89
N ASP A 260 9.04 11.24 -20.71
CA ASP A 260 9.69 12.39 -20.08
C ASP A 260 10.91 11.94 -19.25
N TYR A 261 12.01 11.68 -19.95
CA TYR A 261 13.25 11.21 -19.33
C TYR A 261 13.91 12.24 -18.41
N ASN A 262 13.69 13.54 -18.61
CA ASN A 262 14.20 14.55 -17.69
C ASN A 262 13.55 14.38 -16.32
N LYS A 263 12.23 14.20 -16.31
CA LYS A 263 11.48 14.02 -15.09
C LYS A 263 11.77 12.70 -14.39
N VAL A 264 12.03 11.64 -15.16
CA VAL A 264 12.56 10.38 -14.62
C VAL A 264 13.84 10.65 -13.82
N MET A 265 14.81 11.39 -14.38
CA MET A 265 16.07 11.68 -13.71
C MET A 265 15.90 12.58 -12.48
N GLU A 266 15.03 13.60 -12.57
CA GLU A 266 14.75 14.50 -11.45
C GLU A 266 14.16 13.79 -10.23
N ALA A 267 13.24 12.84 -10.44
CA ALA A 267 12.63 12.07 -9.36
C ALA A 267 13.51 10.89 -8.89
N ALA A 268 14.26 10.28 -9.80
CA ALA A 268 15.13 9.13 -9.51
C ALA A 268 16.19 9.44 -8.44
N LYS A 269 16.65 10.70 -8.32
CA LYS A 269 17.61 11.10 -7.27
C LYS A 269 17.07 10.87 -5.86
N TYR A 270 15.77 10.99 -5.66
CA TYR A 270 15.10 10.70 -4.39
C TYR A 270 14.84 9.20 -4.25
N ALA A 271 14.27 8.58 -5.28
CA ALA A 271 13.91 7.15 -5.28
C ALA A 271 15.11 6.22 -5.01
N PHE A 272 16.31 6.63 -5.43
CA PHE A 272 17.54 5.86 -5.22
C PHE A 272 18.55 6.50 -4.27
N ALA A 273 18.14 7.54 -3.55
CA ALA A 273 18.98 8.20 -2.57
C ALA A 273 19.63 7.18 -1.63
N LYS A 274 20.93 7.35 -1.35
CA LYS A 274 21.78 6.47 -0.51
C LYS A 274 22.07 5.07 -1.06
N LYS A 275 21.38 4.60 -2.12
CA LYS A 275 21.59 3.26 -2.71
C LYS A 275 22.59 3.30 -3.86
N VAL A 276 22.58 4.37 -4.65
CA VAL A 276 23.47 4.56 -5.81
C VAL A 276 24.12 5.94 -5.74
N ASP A 277 25.31 6.05 -6.33
CA ASP A 277 25.97 7.32 -6.62
C ASP A 277 25.23 8.03 -7.76
N PHE A 278 24.18 8.76 -7.37
CA PHE A 278 23.30 9.43 -8.33
C PHE A 278 23.97 10.63 -9.01
N LYS A 279 25.03 11.21 -8.43
CA LYS A 279 25.77 12.31 -9.06
C LYS A 279 26.47 11.86 -10.33
N GLU A 280 27.05 10.66 -10.28
CA GLU A 280 27.67 10.06 -11.45
C GLU A 280 26.63 9.74 -12.53
N VAL A 281 25.46 9.23 -12.11
CA VAL A 281 24.33 8.97 -13.01
C VAL A 281 23.85 10.26 -13.69
N GLU A 282 23.68 11.36 -12.95
CA GLU A 282 23.30 12.68 -13.51
C GLU A 282 24.34 13.20 -14.50
N ARG A 283 25.64 13.02 -14.19
CA ARG A 283 26.73 13.39 -15.08
C ARG A 283 26.67 12.61 -16.40
N ILE A 284 26.52 11.29 -16.33
CA ILE A 284 26.41 10.42 -17.51
C ILE A 284 25.16 10.78 -18.32
N TYR A 285 24.03 11.07 -17.66
CA TYR A 285 22.82 11.53 -18.33
C TYR A 285 23.07 12.78 -19.17
N GLY A 286 23.73 13.79 -18.61
CA GLY A 286 24.04 15.04 -19.32
C GLY A 286 25.05 14.87 -20.48
N GLU A 287 25.98 13.93 -20.37
CA GLU A 287 27.04 13.72 -21.37
C GLU A 287 26.65 12.74 -22.48
N THR A 288 25.94 11.66 -22.13
CA THR A 288 25.74 10.47 -22.98
C THR A 288 24.26 10.11 -23.17
N GLY A 289 23.36 10.68 -22.36
CA GLY A 289 21.92 10.50 -22.48
C GLY A 289 21.33 9.41 -21.58
N PHE A 290 20.04 9.17 -21.75
CA PHE A 290 19.21 8.36 -20.84
C PHE A 290 19.66 6.90 -20.70
N VAL A 291 19.91 6.22 -21.82
CA VAL A 291 20.24 4.78 -21.80
C VAL A 291 21.52 4.52 -21.01
N ALA A 292 22.58 5.29 -21.25
CA ALA A 292 23.85 5.17 -20.51
C ALA A 292 23.67 5.45 -19.01
N ALA A 293 22.80 6.40 -18.64
CA ALA A 293 22.49 6.65 -17.24
C ALA A 293 21.76 5.46 -16.58
N GLN A 294 20.84 4.80 -17.28
CA GLN A 294 20.17 3.59 -16.78
C GLN A 294 21.13 2.40 -16.69
N GLU A 295 22.05 2.25 -17.65
CA GLU A 295 23.11 1.23 -17.59
C GLU A 295 24.00 1.41 -16.34
N GLU A 296 24.34 2.67 -15.99
CA GLU A 296 25.10 2.94 -14.77
C GLU A 296 24.29 2.62 -13.50
N ILE A 297 23.01 2.99 -13.44
CA ILE A 297 22.13 2.60 -12.31
C ILE A 297 22.10 1.08 -12.17
N LEU A 298 21.93 0.36 -13.28
CA LEU A 298 21.91 -1.10 -13.31
C LEU A 298 23.23 -1.69 -12.81
N ARG A 299 24.37 -1.21 -13.32
CA ARG A 299 25.71 -1.65 -12.90
C ARG A 299 25.91 -1.48 -11.39
N GLN A 300 25.53 -0.33 -10.83
CA GLN A 300 25.64 -0.11 -9.39
C GLN A 300 24.71 -1.03 -8.60
N LYS A 301 23.48 -1.28 -9.08
CA LYS A 301 22.55 -2.24 -8.47
C LYS A 301 23.05 -3.68 -8.53
N GLU A 302 23.70 -4.11 -9.61
CA GLU A 302 24.34 -5.44 -9.68
C GLU A 302 25.42 -5.59 -8.59
N VAL A 303 26.20 -4.54 -8.32
CA VAL A 303 27.18 -4.53 -7.22
C VAL A 303 26.49 -4.62 -5.85
N LEU A 304 25.35 -3.96 -5.66
CA LEU A 304 24.56 -4.09 -4.43
C LEU A 304 24.00 -5.51 -4.26
N ALA A 305 23.50 -6.11 -5.35
CA ALA A 305 22.97 -7.47 -5.38
C ALA A 305 24.01 -8.52 -4.96
N GLN A 306 25.29 -8.27 -5.22
CA GLN A 306 26.38 -9.14 -4.75
C GLN A 306 26.63 -9.04 -3.24
N LYS A 307 26.20 -7.94 -2.60
CA LYS A 307 26.46 -7.64 -1.19
C LYS A 307 25.25 -7.86 -0.28
N GLY A 308 24.05 -7.99 -0.85
CA GLY A 308 22.83 -8.15 -0.08
C GLY A 308 21.58 -8.27 -0.95
N TYR A 309 20.43 -8.23 -0.28
CA TYR A 309 19.13 -8.34 -0.94
C TYR A 309 18.85 -7.12 -1.84
N VAL A 310 18.40 -7.40 -3.07
CA VAL A 310 17.75 -6.43 -3.95
C VAL A 310 16.46 -7.05 -4.48
N PRO A 311 15.37 -6.28 -4.62
CA PRO A 311 14.12 -6.79 -5.19
C PRO A 311 14.31 -7.25 -6.63
N ALA A 312 13.88 -8.47 -6.93
CA ALA A 312 14.06 -9.12 -8.21
C ALA A 312 13.21 -8.47 -9.30
N VAL A 313 11.96 -8.12 -9.01
CA VAL A 313 11.10 -7.37 -9.95
C VAL A 313 11.71 -5.99 -10.23
N GLY A 314 12.24 -5.35 -9.19
CA GLY A 314 12.96 -4.08 -9.32
C GLY A 314 14.27 -4.16 -10.12
N MET A 315 14.88 -5.33 -10.26
CA MET A 315 16.02 -5.60 -11.16
C MET A 315 15.54 -5.89 -12.58
N ALA A 316 14.47 -6.68 -12.74
CA ALA A 316 13.88 -6.99 -14.03
C ALA A 316 13.48 -5.71 -14.78
N VAL A 317 12.78 -4.78 -14.12
CA VAL A 317 12.45 -3.46 -14.69
C VAL A 317 13.70 -2.73 -15.21
N ARG A 318 14.84 -2.80 -14.50
CA ARG A 318 16.06 -2.10 -14.93
C ARG A 318 16.68 -2.74 -16.16
N TYR A 319 16.68 -4.07 -16.27
CA TYR A 319 17.10 -4.74 -17.49
C TYR A 319 16.17 -4.42 -18.66
N MET A 320 14.86 -4.31 -18.43
CA MET A 320 13.92 -3.86 -19.47
C MET A 320 14.22 -2.43 -19.94
N MET A 321 14.56 -1.51 -19.03
CA MET A 321 14.92 -0.12 -19.38
C MET A 321 16.20 0.00 -20.24
N VAL A 322 17.04 -1.03 -20.28
CA VAL A 322 18.26 -1.08 -21.11
C VAL A 322 18.21 -2.17 -22.19
N ASP A 323 17.00 -2.59 -22.58
CA ASP A 323 16.74 -3.54 -23.66
C ASP A 323 17.44 -4.92 -23.48
N GLN A 324 17.40 -5.45 -22.25
CA GLN A 324 17.95 -6.78 -21.90
C GLN A 324 16.86 -7.74 -21.38
N PRO A 325 15.86 -8.12 -22.21
CA PRO A 325 14.71 -8.91 -21.78
C PRO A 325 15.05 -10.30 -21.25
N ASP A 326 16.09 -10.96 -21.77
CA ASP A 326 16.50 -12.29 -21.29
C ASP A 326 16.96 -12.26 -19.82
N LYS A 327 17.75 -11.24 -19.44
CA LYS A 327 18.15 -11.05 -18.05
C LYS A 327 16.99 -10.60 -17.18
N ALA A 328 16.08 -9.78 -17.71
CA ALA A 328 14.87 -9.43 -16.99
C ALA A 328 14.07 -10.69 -16.61
N MET A 329 13.91 -11.64 -17.55
CA MET A 329 13.26 -12.93 -17.30
C MET A 329 13.95 -13.77 -16.22
N GLU A 330 15.29 -13.84 -16.22
CA GLU A 330 16.04 -14.54 -15.16
C GLU A 330 15.75 -13.95 -13.76
N TRP A 331 15.58 -12.63 -13.66
CA TRP A 331 15.22 -11.98 -12.41
C TRP A 331 13.76 -12.19 -12.03
N LEU A 332 12.83 -12.20 -12.99
CA LEU A 332 11.43 -12.53 -12.72
C LEU A 332 11.27 -13.96 -12.20
N GLU A 333 12.03 -14.92 -12.73
CA GLU A 333 12.04 -16.30 -12.22
C GLU A 333 12.52 -16.37 -10.77
N LYS A 334 13.58 -15.64 -10.41
CA LYS A 334 14.03 -15.53 -9.01
C LYS A 334 12.95 -14.94 -8.11
N GLY A 335 12.29 -13.88 -8.56
CA GLY A 335 11.17 -13.25 -7.83
C GLY A 335 10.00 -14.20 -7.64
N PHE A 336 9.68 -15.01 -8.66
CA PHE A 336 8.66 -16.04 -8.61
C PHE A 336 9.00 -17.13 -7.57
N GLU A 337 10.24 -17.64 -7.57
CA GLU A 337 10.68 -18.69 -6.65
C GLU A 337 10.52 -18.31 -5.17
N VAL A 338 10.81 -17.06 -4.82
CA VAL A 338 10.73 -16.56 -3.43
C VAL A 338 9.37 -15.94 -3.09
N ARG A 339 8.41 -15.96 -4.03
CA ARG A 339 7.10 -15.28 -3.92
C ARG A 339 7.28 -13.83 -3.48
N GLU A 340 8.12 -13.10 -4.22
CA GLU A 340 8.33 -11.67 -4.03
C GLU A 340 7.02 -10.91 -4.25
N GLN A 341 6.74 -9.93 -3.38
CA GLN A 341 5.47 -9.21 -3.36
C GLN A 341 5.23 -8.31 -4.57
N GLY A 342 6.25 -8.04 -5.39
CA GLY A 342 6.12 -7.33 -6.67
C GLY A 342 5.60 -8.21 -7.82
N MET A 343 5.62 -9.54 -7.66
CA MET A 343 5.24 -10.48 -8.72
C MET A 343 3.81 -10.34 -9.25
N PRO A 344 2.78 -10.05 -8.43
CA PRO A 344 1.41 -9.89 -8.94
C PRO A 344 1.25 -8.78 -9.98
N TYR A 345 2.14 -7.79 -9.98
CA TYR A 345 2.00 -6.59 -10.81
C TYR A 345 2.67 -6.72 -12.19
N ILE A 346 3.45 -7.78 -12.44
CA ILE A 346 4.27 -7.88 -13.66
C ILE A 346 3.46 -8.04 -14.95
N ALA A 347 2.18 -8.43 -14.83
CA ALA A 347 1.25 -8.50 -15.97
C ALA A 347 0.52 -7.18 -16.24
N THR A 348 0.77 -6.14 -15.44
CA THR A 348 0.18 -4.80 -15.61
C THR A 348 1.10 -3.89 -16.41
N HIS A 349 0.63 -2.70 -16.76
CA HIS A 349 1.41 -1.69 -17.48
C HIS A 349 2.47 -0.97 -16.62
N GLY A 350 2.51 -1.22 -15.31
CA GLY A 350 3.38 -0.50 -14.38
C GLY A 350 4.84 -0.98 -14.34
N PHE A 351 5.16 -2.15 -14.92
CA PHE A 351 6.43 -2.85 -14.70
C PHE A 351 7.25 -3.14 -15.97
N LEU A 352 6.89 -2.51 -17.11
CA LEU A 352 7.65 -2.59 -18.38
C LEU A 352 7.87 -4.01 -18.89
N CYS A 353 6.95 -4.92 -18.59
CA CYS A 353 7.05 -6.33 -18.94
C CYS A 353 6.30 -6.66 -20.24
N GLU A 354 5.69 -5.69 -20.90
CA GLU A 354 4.97 -5.87 -22.17
C GLU A 354 5.79 -6.61 -23.24
N PRO A 355 7.10 -6.32 -23.45
CA PRO A 355 7.90 -7.06 -24.41
C PRO A 355 8.11 -8.54 -24.05
N LEU A 356 7.74 -8.95 -22.83
CA LEU A 356 7.84 -10.32 -22.33
C LEU A 356 6.50 -11.07 -22.42
N PHE A 357 5.39 -10.43 -22.78
CA PHE A 357 4.06 -11.04 -22.73
C PHE A 357 3.91 -12.27 -23.64
N ASP A 358 4.60 -12.28 -24.78
CA ASP A 358 4.65 -13.44 -25.70
C ASP A 358 5.75 -14.45 -25.34
N ASN A 359 6.57 -14.20 -24.31
CA ASN A 359 7.63 -15.11 -23.90
C ASN A 359 7.03 -16.34 -23.18
N PRO A 360 7.31 -17.58 -23.62
CA PRO A 360 6.74 -18.78 -22.99
C PRO A 360 7.06 -18.91 -21.49
N ARG A 361 8.24 -18.47 -21.05
CA ARG A 361 8.65 -18.48 -19.63
C ARG A 361 7.82 -17.50 -18.81
N PHE A 362 7.50 -16.33 -19.38
CA PHE A 362 6.65 -15.33 -18.73
C PHE A 362 5.21 -15.84 -18.61
N ILE A 363 4.65 -16.37 -19.70
CA ILE A 363 3.31 -16.98 -19.72
C ILE A 363 3.20 -18.08 -18.65
N GLU A 364 4.22 -18.93 -18.53
CA GLU A 364 4.25 -19.98 -17.50
C GLU A 364 4.21 -19.41 -16.08
N ILE A 365 4.94 -18.33 -15.81
CA ILE A 365 4.90 -17.62 -14.51
C ILE A 365 3.49 -17.08 -14.24
N ILE A 366 2.88 -16.36 -15.18
CA ILE A 366 1.54 -15.79 -15.03
C ILE A 366 0.49 -16.88 -14.76
N GLN A 367 0.56 -17.99 -15.51
CA GLN A 367 -0.33 -19.14 -15.32
C GLN A 367 -0.14 -19.80 -13.95
N LYS A 368 1.10 -19.98 -13.48
CA LYS A 368 1.38 -20.54 -12.14
C LYS A 368 0.92 -19.63 -11.00
N MET A 369 0.87 -18.31 -11.24
CA MET A 369 0.26 -17.36 -10.31
C MET A 369 -1.27 -17.31 -10.45
N ASN A 370 -1.89 -18.03 -11.39
CA ASN A 370 -3.32 -17.97 -11.70
C ASN A 370 -3.81 -16.57 -12.08
N LEU A 371 -2.96 -15.75 -12.69
CA LEU A 371 -3.34 -14.42 -13.17
C LEU A 371 -3.95 -14.50 -14.58
N PRO A 372 -4.83 -13.55 -14.95
CA PRO A 372 -5.23 -13.36 -16.33
C PRO A 372 -3.98 -13.12 -17.21
N LEU A 373 -3.94 -13.76 -18.38
CA LEU A 373 -2.89 -13.47 -19.34
C LEU A 373 -3.03 -12.01 -19.80
N PRO A 374 -1.92 -11.26 -19.90
CA PRO A 374 -1.97 -9.91 -20.44
C PRO A 374 -2.41 -9.92 -21.90
N ASN A 375 -3.21 -8.94 -22.29
CA ASN A 375 -3.58 -8.72 -23.68
C ASN A 375 -2.55 -7.76 -24.31
N ASN A 376 -2.06 -8.08 -25.52
CA ASN A 376 -1.21 -7.19 -26.31
C ASN A 376 -1.97 -5.99 -26.87
#